data_AF-A0A944BZ10-F1
#
_entry.id   AF-A0A944BZ10-F1
#
_cell.length_a   1.000
_cell.length_b   1.000
_cell.length_c   1.000
_cell.angle_alpha   90.00
_cell.angle_beta   90.00
_cell.angle_gamma   90.00
#
_symmetry.space_group_name_H-M   'P 1'
#
loop_
_entity.id
_entity.type
_entity.pdbx_description
1 polymer ?
#
loop_
_entity_poly.entity_id
_entity_poly.type
_entity_poly.pdbx_seq_one_letter_code
_entity_poly.pdbx_strand_id
1 'polypeptide(L)'
;KPWVRFGISPAGVAATNGSVASKYGVEPCPSGSSDWQYDGIFSDPLAWISSQTLDYISPQVYWKIGAKADYSTITPWWGKVVKKFGRHVYISTSISSMKVESDANDYVEYANQAEINRTSSLDGAFGSIYYSCKYLYMRNPNSLASYLRNTVYTRPALVPALPWKQGNNPGLVTNLAYSGGTLTWNGYDNVRYSVYAFPASMNPATFTKQVEYLLDMSYTTSYKIPVEYQSNEWQYAVCVVDRVGNEYEPVFLGSSLKALGTPALIGPANEATIDMPFTFSWHKVKDAANYVVEISNDADFGNVVERYTTTDTIASALQFSQLRHETNQYWRVQACEANHYCGVSEIRTIVPKLLTVTYPADGEEEVAPDFTAKWYNVNSTNEATVEIADDEAFQNILYTGKSATGELAIPDGKLESGITCYMRVRLTVD
;
A
#
# COMPACT_ATOMS: atom_id res chain seq x y z
N LYS A 1 -3.10 12.91 -5.81
CA LYS A 1 -1.95 12.08 -6.25
C LYS A 1 -1.88 10.82 -5.35
N PRO A 2 -2.60 9.74 -5.67
CA PRO A 2 -2.75 8.56 -4.80
C PRO A 2 -1.41 7.85 -4.47
N TRP A 3 -0.43 7.96 -5.36
CA TRP A 3 0.92 7.40 -5.21
C TRP A 3 1.84 8.17 -4.24
N VAL A 4 1.43 9.34 -3.74
CA VAL A 4 2.24 10.09 -2.76
C VAL A 4 2.01 9.48 -1.39
N ARG A 5 3.11 9.20 -0.67
CA ARG A 5 3.05 8.72 0.71
C ARG A 5 2.66 9.86 1.65
N PHE A 6 1.65 9.63 2.46
CA PHE A 6 1.25 10.56 3.52
C PHE A 6 1.61 9.99 4.89
N GLY A 7 2.21 10.82 5.75
CA GLY A 7 2.54 10.40 7.11
C GLY A 7 2.67 11.58 8.06
N ILE A 8 2.51 11.29 9.35
CA ILE A 8 2.50 12.29 10.43
C ILE A 8 3.57 11.90 11.47
N SER A 9 4.18 12.90 12.11
CA SER A 9 5.25 12.71 13.10
C SER A 9 4.79 13.10 14.51
N PRO A 10 4.24 12.17 15.30
CA PRO A 10 3.80 12.42 16.67
C PRO A 10 4.99 12.43 17.66
N ALA A 11 4.72 12.72 18.93
CA ALA A 11 5.66 12.45 20.01
C ALA A 11 6.04 10.96 20.06
N GLY A 12 7.28 10.65 20.47
CA GLY A 12 7.75 9.27 20.52
C GLY A 12 7.08 8.38 21.58
N VAL A 13 6.57 8.99 22.67
CA VAL A 13 5.82 8.31 23.73
C VAL A 13 4.33 8.58 23.50
N ALA A 14 3.52 7.53 23.41
CA ALA A 14 2.08 7.60 23.21
C ALA A 14 1.39 6.37 23.83
N ALA A 15 0.12 6.49 24.20
CA ALA A 15 -0.69 5.40 24.75
C ALA A 15 -0.02 4.65 25.92
N THR A 16 0.58 5.37 26.87
CA THR A 16 1.13 4.76 28.10
C THR A 16 0.03 4.37 29.09
N ASN A 17 -1.15 4.96 28.98
CA ASN A 17 -2.33 4.63 29.78
C ASN A 17 -2.97 3.33 29.28
N GLY A 18 -3.15 2.35 30.17
CA GLY A 18 -3.74 1.04 29.84
C GLY A 18 -5.15 1.09 29.25
N SER A 19 -5.99 2.02 29.68
CA SER A 19 -7.36 2.16 29.15
C SER A 19 -7.35 2.68 27.71
N VAL A 20 -6.43 3.61 27.41
CA VAL A 20 -6.26 4.14 26.03
C VAL A 20 -5.69 3.05 25.13
N ALA A 21 -4.66 2.34 25.56
CA ALA A 21 -4.06 1.24 24.79
C ALA A 21 -5.08 0.12 24.51
N SER A 22 -5.91 -0.22 25.50
CA SER A 22 -6.96 -1.24 25.39
C SER A 22 -8.03 -0.88 24.36
N LYS A 23 -8.38 0.41 24.19
CA LYS A 23 -9.33 0.86 23.13
C LYS A 23 -8.87 0.44 21.73
N TYR A 24 -7.56 0.40 21.50
CA TYR A 24 -6.96 -0.02 20.23
C TYR A 24 -6.48 -1.48 20.27
N GLY A 25 -6.68 -2.20 21.39
CA GLY A 25 -6.21 -3.56 21.62
C GLY A 25 -4.70 -3.73 21.47
N VAL A 26 -3.91 -2.75 21.92
CA VAL A 26 -2.45 -2.82 21.96
C VAL A 26 -1.98 -2.78 23.42
N GLU A 27 -0.79 -3.30 23.69
CA GLU A 27 -0.15 -3.12 24.99
C GLU A 27 0.20 -1.65 25.22
N PRO A 28 0.27 -1.16 26.47
CA PRO A 28 0.73 0.19 26.75
C PRO A 28 2.17 0.41 26.28
N CYS A 29 2.48 1.63 25.81
CA CYS A 29 3.85 1.95 25.42
C CYS A 29 4.81 1.83 26.62
N PRO A 30 5.88 1.02 26.53
CA PRO A 30 6.78 0.73 27.64
C PRO A 30 7.79 1.87 27.84
N SER A 31 7.32 3.02 28.28
CA SER A 31 8.11 4.23 28.54
C SER A 31 8.00 4.66 30.00
N GLY A 32 9.13 5.05 30.60
CA GLY A 32 9.13 5.71 31.91
C GLY A 32 8.85 7.21 31.86
N SER A 33 8.70 7.79 30.66
CA SER A 33 8.47 9.23 30.47
C SER A 33 6.99 9.56 30.28
N SER A 34 6.62 10.81 30.54
CA SER A 34 5.25 11.29 30.42
C SER A 34 4.75 11.22 28.98
N ASP A 35 3.51 10.74 28.84
CA ASP A 35 2.71 10.81 27.64
C ASP A 35 1.91 12.11 27.65
N TRP A 36 2.16 12.99 26.69
CA TRP A 36 1.48 14.27 26.52
C TRP A 36 0.78 14.36 25.15
N GLN A 37 0.60 13.20 24.49
CA GLN A 37 0.09 13.16 23.12
C GLN A 37 -1.28 13.82 23.01
N TYR A 38 -2.23 13.35 23.82
CA TYR A 38 -3.60 13.83 23.79
C TYR A 38 -3.76 15.11 24.62
N ASP A 39 -3.33 15.08 25.88
CA ASP A 39 -3.56 16.19 26.82
C ASP A 39 -2.69 17.42 26.58
N GLY A 40 -1.56 17.27 25.86
CA GLY A 40 -0.63 18.36 25.58
C GLY A 40 -0.76 18.97 24.19
N ILE A 41 -0.95 18.13 23.16
CA ILE A 41 -1.00 18.57 21.75
C ILE A 41 -2.20 18.01 20.97
N PHE A 42 -3.23 17.52 21.66
CA PHE A 42 -4.51 17.12 21.05
C PHE A 42 -4.35 16.16 19.86
N SER A 43 -3.43 15.21 19.98
CA SER A 43 -3.15 14.26 18.91
C SER A 43 -3.26 12.83 19.43
N ASP A 44 -3.86 11.97 18.62
CA ASP A 44 -4.06 10.55 18.86
C ASP A 44 -3.48 9.78 17.67
N PRO A 45 -2.25 9.24 17.78
CA PRO A 45 -1.59 8.62 16.65
C PRO A 45 -2.15 7.22 16.40
N LEU A 46 -2.73 6.57 17.42
CA LEU A 46 -3.35 5.25 17.29
C LEU A 46 -4.67 5.37 16.53
N ALA A 47 -5.42 6.46 16.69
CA ALA A 47 -6.59 6.74 15.87
C ALA A 47 -6.24 6.79 14.37
N TRP A 48 -5.20 7.54 13.97
CA TRP A 48 -4.80 7.64 12.56
C TRP A 48 -4.29 6.32 11.98
N ILE A 49 -3.52 5.56 12.76
CA ILE A 49 -2.97 4.29 12.31
C ILE A 49 -4.10 3.25 12.19
N SER A 50 -5.00 3.17 13.18
CA SER A 50 -6.12 2.21 13.18
C SER A 50 -7.18 2.50 12.12
N SER A 51 -7.51 3.77 11.91
CA SER A 51 -8.38 4.22 10.81
C SER A 51 -7.69 4.21 9.45
N GLN A 52 -6.40 3.87 9.39
CA GLN A 52 -5.69 3.66 8.14
C GLN A 52 -5.61 4.90 7.22
N THR A 53 -5.78 6.11 7.77
CA THR A 53 -5.82 7.39 7.04
C THR A 53 -4.44 7.90 6.58
N LEU A 54 -3.37 7.32 7.11
CA LEU A 54 -1.98 7.59 6.72
C LEU A 54 -1.33 6.37 6.08
N ASP A 55 -0.23 6.54 5.35
CA ASP A 55 0.60 5.43 4.84
C ASP A 55 1.68 5.02 5.84
N TYR A 56 2.20 5.99 6.59
CA TYR A 56 3.21 5.72 7.61
C TYR A 56 3.11 6.70 8.78
N ILE A 57 3.59 6.26 9.94
CA ILE A 57 3.80 7.12 11.11
C ILE A 57 5.30 7.32 11.34
N SER A 58 5.70 8.50 11.84
CA SER A 58 7.09 8.79 12.14
C SER A 58 7.28 9.34 13.56
N PRO A 59 7.18 8.50 14.59
CA PRO A 59 7.24 8.95 15.98
C PRO A 59 8.62 9.51 16.33
N GLN A 60 8.64 10.62 17.05
CA GLN A 60 9.85 11.34 17.45
C GLN A 60 10.51 10.66 18.67
N VAL A 61 11.21 9.54 18.43
CA VAL A 61 11.97 8.82 19.45
C VAL A 61 13.40 9.37 19.48
N TYR A 62 13.56 10.54 20.10
CA TYR A 62 14.84 11.28 20.12
C TYR A 62 15.78 10.90 21.26
N TRP A 63 15.34 10.04 22.16
CA TRP A 63 16.13 9.60 23.30
C TRP A 63 17.09 8.48 22.91
N LYS A 64 18.18 8.37 23.65
CA LYS A 64 19.18 7.31 23.47
C LYS A 64 18.72 5.98 24.05
N ILE A 65 19.39 4.90 23.63
CA ILE A 65 19.25 3.57 24.24
C ILE A 65 19.58 3.66 25.74
N GLY A 66 18.73 3.07 26.58
CA GLY A 66 18.84 3.08 28.04
C GLY A 66 18.35 4.35 28.74
N ALA A 67 17.81 5.34 28.01
CA ALA A 67 17.19 6.53 28.60
C ALA A 67 15.84 6.21 29.26
N LYS A 68 15.27 7.15 30.04
CA LYS A 68 13.94 6.98 30.68
C LYS A 68 12.83 6.68 29.68
N ALA A 69 12.83 7.38 28.54
CA ALA A 69 12.11 6.99 27.34
C ALA A 69 13.09 6.20 26.46
N ASP A 70 13.24 4.91 26.72
CA ASP A 70 14.29 4.10 26.09
C ASP A 70 13.97 3.83 24.62
N TYR A 71 14.89 4.19 23.73
CA TYR A 71 14.76 3.87 22.30
C TYR A 71 14.52 2.37 22.07
N SER A 72 15.24 1.52 22.82
CA SER A 72 15.20 0.06 22.65
C SER A 72 13.90 -0.59 23.11
N THR A 73 13.05 0.11 23.87
CA THR A 73 11.74 -0.40 24.30
C THR A 73 10.59 0.23 23.51
N ILE A 74 10.65 1.54 23.25
CA ILE A 74 9.60 2.30 22.55
C ILE A 74 9.55 1.92 21.07
N THR A 75 10.70 1.76 20.42
CA THR A 75 10.78 1.44 18.99
C THR A 75 10.13 0.10 18.63
N PRO A 76 10.43 -1.03 19.33
CA PRO A 76 9.71 -2.28 19.10
C PRO A 76 8.20 -2.19 19.31
N TRP A 77 7.75 -1.35 20.27
CA TRP A 77 6.33 -1.14 20.51
C TRP A 77 5.63 -0.51 19.31
N TRP A 78 6.21 0.55 18.72
CA TRP A 78 5.68 1.16 17.50
C TRP A 78 5.60 0.15 16.34
N GLY A 79 6.57 -0.75 16.21
CA GLY A 79 6.56 -1.83 15.22
C GLY A 79 5.36 -2.76 15.35
N LYS A 80 5.02 -3.14 16.59
CA LYS A 80 3.83 -3.94 16.88
C LYS A 80 2.54 -3.20 16.55
N VAL A 81 2.45 -1.92 16.92
CA VAL A 81 1.28 -1.07 16.63
C VAL A 81 1.02 -0.99 15.13
N VAL A 82 2.02 -0.61 14.33
CA VAL A 82 1.80 -0.44 12.89
C VAL A 82 1.60 -1.76 12.15
N LYS A 83 2.26 -2.85 12.61
CA LYS A 83 2.01 -4.19 12.07
C LYS A 83 0.57 -4.63 12.27
N LYS A 84 -0.02 -4.36 13.45
CA LYS A 84 -1.42 -4.70 13.75
C LYS A 84 -2.39 -4.05 12.76
N PHE A 85 -2.14 -2.80 12.40
CA PHE A 85 -3.04 -2.01 11.57
C PHE A 85 -2.61 -1.91 10.10
N GLY A 86 -1.54 -2.59 9.70
CA GLY A 86 -1.06 -2.65 8.33
C GLY A 86 -0.55 -1.32 7.79
N ARG A 87 0.30 -0.62 8.56
CA ARG A 87 0.96 0.62 8.15
C ARG A 87 2.47 0.57 8.38
N HIS A 88 3.20 1.49 7.77
CA HIS A 88 4.65 1.56 7.98
C HIS A 88 5.02 2.48 9.15
N VAL A 89 6.22 2.27 9.68
CA VAL A 89 6.84 3.17 10.66
C VAL A 89 8.26 3.52 10.24
N TYR A 90 8.58 4.81 10.31
CA TYR A 90 9.94 5.31 10.16
C TYR A 90 10.27 6.14 11.40
N ILE A 91 11.06 5.59 12.32
CA ILE A 91 11.37 6.26 13.59
C ILE A 91 12.15 7.54 13.33
N SER A 92 11.62 8.67 13.80
CA SER A 92 12.32 9.94 13.75
C SER A 92 13.35 10.00 14.87
N THR A 93 14.63 10.08 14.49
CA THR A 93 15.79 10.14 15.38
C THR A 93 16.46 11.51 15.26
N SER A 94 16.69 12.17 16.39
CA SER A 94 17.45 13.42 16.40
C SER A 94 18.95 13.14 16.42
N ILE A 95 19.65 13.77 15.47
CA ILE A 95 21.12 13.78 15.39
C ILE A 95 21.68 15.19 15.65
N SER A 96 20.89 16.10 16.23
CA SER A 96 21.28 17.49 16.44
C SER A 96 22.41 17.67 17.46
N SER A 97 22.72 16.64 18.26
CA SER A 97 23.84 16.64 19.18
C SER A 97 25.18 16.33 18.52
N MET A 98 25.20 15.89 17.25
CA MET A 98 26.43 15.62 16.53
C MET A 98 27.23 16.90 16.31
N LYS A 99 28.56 16.79 16.46
CA LYS A 99 29.51 17.88 16.29
C LYS A 99 30.63 17.48 15.35
N VAL A 100 31.50 18.42 15.00
CA VAL A 100 32.65 18.17 14.11
C VAL A 100 33.62 17.16 14.75
N GLU A 101 33.80 17.24 16.07
CA GLU A 101 34.65 16.38 16.88
C GLU A 101 34.04 15.02 17.23
N SER A 102 32.79 14.74 16.84
CA SER A 102 32.18 13.44 17.11
C SER A 102 32.92 12.31 16.40
N ASP A 103 32.94 11.14 17.03
CA ASP A 103 33.70 9.98 16.56
C ASP A 103 32.87 8.67 16.59
N ALA A 104 33.53 7.55 16.32
CA ALA A 104 32.89 6.23 16.28
C ALA A 104 32.15 5.86 17.58
N ASN A 105 32.60 6.35 18.74
CA ASN A 105 31.92 6.10 20.02
C ASN A 105 30.61 6.88 20.14
N ASP A 106 30.50 8.03 19.48
CA ASP A 106 29.22 8.75 19.35
C ASP A 106 28.32 8.10 18.30
N TYR A 107 28.90 7.65 17.18
CA TYR A 107 28.14 7.12 16.05
C TYR A 107 27.54 5.74 16.29
N VAL A 108 28.18 4.92 17.14
CA VAL A 108 27.72 3.56 17.45
C VAL A 108 26.31 3.54 18.04
N GLU A 109 25.92 4.57 18.80
CA GLU A 109 24.54 4.75 19.30
C GLU A 109 23.53 4.69 18.14
N TYR A 110 23.77 5.42 17.07
CA TYR A 110 22.85 5.52 15.93
C TYR A 110 22.89 4.29 15.02
N ALA A 111 24.04 3.62 14.94
CA ALA A 111 24.12 2.31 14.29
C ALA A 111 23.29 1.26 15.07
N ASN A 112 23.42 1.23 16.40
CA ASN A 112 22.62 0.34 17.25
C ASN A 112 21.12 0.64 17.15
N GLN A 113 20.72 1.93 17.11
CA GLN A 113 19.33 2.31 16.87
C GLN A 113 18.81 1.83 15.50
N ALA A 114 19.64 1.89 14.46
CA ALA A 114 19.29 1.35 13.14
C ALA A 114 19.15 -0.19 13.18
N GLU A 115 20.00 -0.90 13.93
CA GLU A 115 19.85 -2.34 14.15
C GLU A 115 18.59 -2.70 14.94
N ILE A 116 18.22 -1.91 15.95
CA ILE A 116 16.97 -2.08 16.69
C ILE A 116 15.79 -1.93 15.72
N ASN A 117 15.79 -0.90 14.86
CA ASN A 117 14.76 -0.71 13.84
C ASN A 117 14.64 -1.94 12.93
N ARG A 118 15.79 -2.46 12.46
CA ARG A 118 15.84 -3.63 11.57
C ARG A 118 15.31 -4.89 12.26
N THR A 119 15.74 -5.17 13.48
CA THR A 119 15.36 -6.36 14.25
C THR A 119 13.95 -6.28 14.83
N SER A 120 13.40 -5.08 15.00
CA SER A 120 12.01 -4.83 15.42
C SER A 120 11.00 -4.87 14.26
N SER A 121 11.49 -4.94 13.02
CA SER A 121 10.65 -4.98 11.83
C SER A 121 9.89 -6.30 11.75
N LEU A 122 8.55 -6.22 11.70
CA LEU A 122 7.67 -7.39 11.60
C LEU A 122 7.14 -7.64 10.18
N ASP A 123 7.50 -6.78 9.23
CA ASP A 123 7.03 -6.79 7.84
C ASP A 123 8.10 -6.33 6.83
N GLY A 124 9.31 -6.02 7.27
CA GLY A 124 10.38 -5.53 6.38
C GLY A 124 10.27 -4.05 6.02
N ALA A 125 9.30 -3.30 6.55
CA ALA A 125 9.05 -1.90 6.18
C ALA A 125 9.39 -0.86 7.27
N PHE A 126 10.02 -1.30 8.36
CA PHE A 126 10.49 -0.47 9.46
C PHE A 126 11.80 0.28 9.09
N GLY A 127 11.88 1.59 9.35
CA GLY A 127 13.09 2.36 9.04
C GLY A 127 13.33 3.58 9.93
N SER A 128 14.19 4.49 9.48
CA SER A 128 14.64 5.68 10.24
C SER A 128 14.47 6.97 9.43
N ILE A 129 14.16 8.07 10.12
CA ILE A 129 14.28 9.44 9.63
C ILE A 129 15.26 10.19 10.53
N TYR A 130 16.37 10.69 9.97
CA TYR A 130 17.37 11.44 10.74
C TYR A 130 17.12 12.94 10.66
N TYR A 131 16.77 13.56 11.79
CA TYR A 131 16.57 15.01 11.89
C TYR A 131 17.80 15.69 12.53
N SER A 132 18.51 16.60 11.86
CA SER A 132 18.37 17.03 10.46
C SER A 132 19.62 16.71 9.65
N CYS A 133 19.47 16.64 8.32
CA CYS A 133 20.55 16.37 7.36
C CYS A 133 21.79 17.29 7.56
N LYS A 134 21.59 18.49 8.13
CA LYS A 134 22.67 19.42 8.53
C LYS A 134 23.77 18.75 9.35
N TYR A 135 23.40 17.84 10.24
CA TYR A 135 24.31 17.18 11.18
C TYR A 135 24.87 15.85 10.67
N LEU A 136 24.35 15.34 9.55
CA LEU A 136 24.69 14.01 9.06
C LEU A 136 26.12 13.96 8.50
N TYR A 137 26.57 15.04 7.85
CA TYR A 137 27.87 15.12 7.19
C TYR A 137 28.91 15.95 7.96
N MET A 138 28.48 17.00 8.68
CA MET A 138 29.32 17.94 9.48
C MET A 138 30.66 18.39 8.85
N ARG A 139 30.81 18.29 7.52
CA ARG A 139 32.06 18.49 6.76
C ARG A 139 33.25 17.66 7.28
N ASN A 140 32.99 16.49 7.85
CA ASN A 140 34.00 15.54 8.34
C ASN A 140 34.02 14.29 7.42
N PRO A 141 35.16 13.87 6.85
CA PRO A 141 35.22 12.63 6.04
C PRO A 141 34.81 11.38 6.83
N ASN A 142 35.02 11.39 8.15
CA ASN A 142 34.60 10.34 9.08
C ASN A 142 33.25 10.66 9.75
N SER A 143 32.35 11.37 9.05
CA SER A 143 31.01 11.72 9.56
C SER A 143 30.13 10.51 9.92
N LEU A 144 29.03 10.77 10.63
CA LEU A 144 27.98 9.79 10.87
C LEU A 144 27.48 9.14 9.57
N ALA A 145 27.30 9.90 8.48
CA ALA A 145 26.95 9.34 7.18
C ALA A 145 27.96 8.29 6.69
N SER A 146 29.25 8.61 6.75
CA SER A 146 30.32 7.69 6.36
C SER A 146 30.33 6.45 7.26
N TYR A 147 30.14 6.63 8.57
CA TYR A 147 30.09 5.53 9.53
C TYR A 147 28.91 4.58 9.25
N LEU A 148 27.69 5.12 9.10
CA LEU A 148 26.49 4.31 8.85
C LEU A 148 26.59 3.57 7.51
N ARG A 149 27.09 4.22 6.45
CA ARG A 149 27.32 3.60 5.14
C ARG A 149 28.27 2.39 5.21
N ASN A 150 29.28 2.47 6.07
CA ASN A 150 30.30 1.41 6.20
C ASN A 150 29.94 0.33 7.24
N THR A 151 28.85 0.49 7.98
CA THR A 151 28.47 -0.42 9.08
C THR A 151 27.09 -1.03 8.86
N VAL A 152 26.04 -0.23 8.89
CA VAL A 152 24.63 -0.70 8.91
C VAL A 152 23.88 -0.47 7.60
N TYR A 153 24.32 0.46 6.74
CA TYR A 153 23.72 0.75 5.44
C TYR A 153 24.70 0.40 4.30
N THR A 154 25.20 -0.83 4.33
CA THR A 154 26.26 -1.32 3.44
C THR A 154 25.77 -1.78 2.06
N ARG A 155 24.45 -1.85 1.86
CA ARG A 155 23.83 -2.27 0.60
C ARG A 155 22.73 -1.29 0.19
N PRO A 156 22.52 -1.09 -1.12
CA PRO A 156 21.31 -0.47 -1.62
C PRO A 156 20.06 -1.20 -1.13
N ALA A 157 18.96 -0.47 -0.97
CA ALA A 157 17.67 -1.02 -0.60
C ALA A 157 16.56 -0.30 -1.36
N LEU A 158 15.53 -1.05 -1.73
CA LEU A 158 14.32 -0.47 -2.30
C LEU A 158 13.48 0.17 -1.21
N VAL A 159 12.71 1.19 -1.58
CA VAL A 159 11.71 1.77 -0.69
C VAL A 159 10.59 0.72 -0.50
N PRO A 160 10.20 0.35 0.74
CA PRO A 160 9.20 -0.69 0.97
C PRO A 160 7.90 -0.41 0.22
N ALA A 161 7.37 -1.41 -0.49
CA ALA A 161 6.09 -1.33 -1.19
C ALA A 161 4.95 -0.96 -0.23
N LEU A 162 3.92 -0.26 -0.72
CA LEU A 162 2.69 0.01 0.04
C LEU A 162 1.64 -1.04 -0.34
N PRO A 163 1.57 -2.21 0.33
CA PRO A 163 0.72 -3.32 -0.12
C PRO A 163 -0.78 -3.00 -0.07
N TRP A 164 -1.19 -1.96 0.67
CA TRP A 164 -2.57 -1.46 0.70
C TRP A 164 -2.90 -0.48 -0.42
N LYS A 165 -1.94 -0.11 -1.27
CA LYS A 165 -2.17 0.73 -2.46
C LYS A 165 -2.02 -0.10 -3.73
N GLN A 166 -3.00 0.02 -4.60
CA GLN A 166 -2.97 -0.59 -5.93
C GLN A 166 -2.01 0.20 -6.82
N GLY A 167 -0.80 -0.31 -7.01
CA GLY A 167 0.20 0.30 -7.87
C GLY A 167 0.01 -0.10 -9.34
N ASN A 168 0.34 0.75 -10.31
CA ASN A 168 0.14 0.41 -11.72
C ASN A 168 1.20 -0.61 -12.19
N ASN A 169 0.81 -1.84 -12.54
CA ASN A 169 1.72 -2.79 -13.18
C ASN A 169 1.85 -2.45 -14.67
N PRO A 170 2.96 -1.83 -15.09
CA PRO A 170 3.12 -1.43 -16.48
C PRO A 170 3.58 -2.60 -17.37
N GLY A 171 3.95 -3.74 -16.78
CA GLY A 171 4.57 -4.87 -17.45
C GLY A 171 6.10 -4.83 -17.38
N LEU A 172 6.73 -5.59 -18.27
CA LEU A 172 8.18 -5.80 -18.33
C LEU A 172 8.86 -4.73 -19.20
N VAL A 173 10.15 -4.46 -18.93
CA VAL A 173 10.96 -3.65 -19.86
C VAL A 173 11.17 -4.40 -21.18
N THR A 174 11.37 -3.66 -22.28
CA THR A 174 11.64 -4.26 -23.60
C THR A 174 12.99 -3.83 -24.15
N ASN A 175 13.54 -4.57 -25.11
CA ASN A 175 14.81 -4.26 -25.76
C ASN A 175 15.98 -4.02 -24.78
N LEU A 176 16.07 -4.82 -23.71
CA LEU A 176 17.19 -4.75 -22.77
C LEU A 176 18.47 -5.14 -23.50
N ALA A 177 19.42 -4.20 -23.55
CA ALA A 177 20.69 -4.34 -24.25
C ALA A 177 21.83 -3.86 -23.37
N TYR A 178 23.03 -4.39 -23.62
CA TYR A 178 24.27 -4.00 -22.95
C TYR A 178 25.32 -3.62 -23.99
N SER A 179 25.88 -2.41 -23.87
CA SER A 179 26.96 -1.94 -24.74
C SER A 179 27.81 -0.89 -24.03
N GLY A 180 29.14 -0.98 -24.19
CA GLY A 180 30.08 0.02 -23.64
C GLY A 180 29.96 0.24 -22.14
N GLY A 181 29.68 -0.81 -21.36
CA GLY A 181 29.50 -0.71 -19.90
C GLY A 181 28.14 -0.17 -19.44
N THR A 182 27.18 -0.01 -20.35
CA THR A 182 25.86 0.59 -20.06
C THR A 182 24.74 -0.37 -20.47
N LEU A 183 23.76 -0.54 -19.58
CA LEU A 183 22.48 -1.15 -19.90
C LEU A 183 21.51 -0.09 -20.43
N THR A 184 20.76 -0.42 -21.47
CA THR A 184 19.67 0.40 -22.01
C THR A 184 18.45 -0.46 -22.26
N TRP A 185 17.25 0.12 -22.10
CA TRP A 185 15.99 -0.56 -22.37
C TRP A 185 14.93 0.43 -22.85
N ASN A 186 13.81 -0.09 -23.30
CA ASN A 186 12.56 0.65 -23.43
C ASN A 186 11.74 0.41 -22.17
N GLY A 187 11.15 1.48 -21.64
CA GLY A 187 10.38 1.43 -20.40
C GLY A 187 9.12 2.28 -20.47
N TYR A 188 8.66 2.68 -19.30
CA TYR A 188 7.40 3.38 -19.07
C TYR A 188 7.64 4.71 -18.36
N ASP A 189 6.68 5.62 -18.50
CA ASP A 189 6.65 6.86 -17.73
C ASP A 189 6.26 6.61 -16.28
N ASN A 190 6.65 7.53 -15.39
CA ASN A 190 6.25 7.53 -13.98
C ASN A 190 6.61 6.25 -13.18
N VAL A 191 7.64 5.51 -13.60
CA VAL A 191 8.18 4.36 -12.86
C VAL A 191 9.68 4.53 -12.60
N ARG A 192 10.24 3.63 -11.81
CA ARG A 192 11.68 3.46 -11.57
C ARG A 192 12.08 2.07 -12.02
N TYR A 193 13.38 1.79 -12.06
CA TYR A 193 13.90 0.49 -12.43
C TYR A 193 14.94 0.04 -11.42
N SER A 194 14.78 -1.14 -10.84
CA SER A 194 15.86 -1.78 -10.08
C SER A 194 16.78 -2.53 -11.03
N VAL A 195 18.08 -2.39 -10.82
CA VAL A 195 19.11 -2.99 -11.69
C VAL A 195 19.97 -3.94 -10.87
N TYR A 196 20.16 -5.14 -11.40
CA TYR A 196 20.89 -6.21 -10.74
C TYR A 196 22.08 -6.68 -11.56
N ALA A 197 23.16 -7.04 -10.87
CA ALA A 197 24.25 -7.86 -11.41
C ALA A 197 24.46 -9.07 -10.49
N PHE A 198 24.36 -10.26 -11.08
CA PHE A 198 24.45 -11.53 -10.35
C PHE A 198 25.37 -12.50 -11.11
N PRO A 199 25.97 -13.52 -10.43
CA PRO A 199 26.96 -14.39 -11.05
C PRO A 199 26.44 -15.07 -12.32
N ALA A 200 27.25 -15.12 -13.37
CA ALA A 200 26.91 -15.77 -14.64
C ALA A 200 26.64 -17.28 -14.49
N SER A 201 27.14 -17.90 -13.42
CA SER A 201 26.88 -19.31 -13.08
C SER A 201 25.52 -19.54 -12.41
N MET A 202 24.84 -18.49 -11.92
CA MET A 202 23.53 -18.60 -11.30
C MET A 202 22.46 -18.92 -12.35
N ASN A 203 21.61 -19.91 -12.07
CA ASN A 203 20.45 -20.18 -12.90
C ASN A 203 19.42 -19.03 -12.74
N PRO A 204 19.00 -18.33 -13.81
CA PRO A 204 18.00 -17.27 -13.72
C PRO A 204 16.69 -17.69 -13.07
N ALA A 205 16.29 -18.97 -13.15
CA ALA A 205 15.11 -19.49 -12.46
C ALA A 205 15.22 -19.48 -10.92
N THR A 206 16.43 -19.31 -10.38
CA THR A 206 16.70 -19.20 -8.94
C THR A 206 16.94 -17.75 -8.49
N PHE A 207 16.92 -16.80 -9.42
CA PHE A 207 17.02 -15.39 -9.10
C PHE A 207 15.71 -14.92 -8.47
N THR A 208 15.81 -14.39 -7.25
CA THR A 208 14.66 -13.93 -6.46
C THR A 208 14.78 -12.46 -6.06
N LYS A 209 15.54 -11.67 -6.85
CA LYS A 209 15.81 -10.25 -6.59
C LYS A 209 16.59 -10.05 -5.28
N GLN A 210 17.55 -10.96 -5.02
CA GLN A 210 18.35 -10.95 -3.81
C GLN A 210 19.10 -9.62 -3.64
N VAL A 211 19.12 -9.09 -2.42
CA VAL A 211 19.66 -7.75 -2.11
C VAL A 211 21.18 -7.66 -2.32
N GLU A 212 21.93 -8.77 -2.22
CA GLU A 212 23.36 -8.84 -2.57
C GLU A 212 23.66 -8.53 -4.04
N TYR A 213 22.67 -8.66 -4.92
CA TYR A 213 22.84 -8.42 -6.36
C TYR A 213 22.23 -7.10 -6.82
N LEU A 214 21.52 -6.39 -5.95
CA LEU A 214 20.96 -5.08 -6.27
C LEU A 214 22.10 -4.06 -6.39
N LEU A 215 22.24 -3.47 -7.57
CA LEU A 215 23.22 -2.41 -7.82
C LEU A 215 22.68 -1.05 -7.39
N ASP A 216 21.53 -0.65 -7.94
CA ASP A 216 20.85 0.60 -7.62
C ASP A 216 19.46 0.65 -8.28
N MET A 217 18.75 1.76 -8.06
CA MET A 217 17.60 2.16 -8.86
C MET A 217 17.99 3.18 -9.95
N SER A 218 17.54 2.96 -11.18
CA SER A 218 17.53 3.98 -12.24
C SER A 218 16.18 4.68 -12.32
N TYR A 219 16.22 6.00 -12.50
CA TYR A 219 15.05 6.85 -12.79
C TYR A 219 14.88 7.12 -14.29
N THR A 220 15.73 6.51 -15.11
CA THR A 220 15.72 6.63 -16.58
C THR A 220 15.83 5.22 -17.19
N THR A 221 15.71 5.11 -18.51
CA THR A 221 15.80 3.82 -19.20
C THR A 221 17.24 3.39 -19.55
N SER A 222 18.19 3.81 -18.73
CA SER A 222 19.62 3.53 -18.88
C SER A 222 20.28 3.39 -17.51
N TYR A 223 21.33 2.57 -17.41
CA TYR A 223 22.16 2.45 -16.22
C TYR A 223 23.61 2.08 -16.56
N LYS A 224 24.57 2.82 -16.00
CA LYS A 224 25.99 2.54 -16.16
C LYS A 224 26.43 1.50 -15.14
N ILE A 225 26.86 0.33 -15.61
CA ILE A 225 27.32 -0.75 -14.75
C ILE A 225 28.67 -0.36 -14.11
N PRO A 226 28.86 -0.54 -12.79
CA PRO A 226 30.17 -0.32 -12.16
C PRO A 226 31.23 -1.27 -12.74
N VAL A 227 32.48 -0.80 -12.84
CA VAL A 227 33.56 -1.47 -13.61
C VAL A 227 33.81 -2.90 -13.13
N GLU A 228 33.70 -3.14 -11.83
CA GLU A 228 33.85 -4.44 -11.18
C GLU A 228 32.80 -5.49 -11.61
N TYR A 229 31.67 -5.05 -12.18
CA TYR A 229 30.64 -5.93 -12.72
C TYR A 229 30.69 -6.06 -14.24
N GLN A 230 31.65 -5.43 -14.95
CA GLN A 230 31.76 -5.45 -16.41
C GLN A 230 32.64 -6.60 -16.95
N SER A 231 32.47 -7.81 -16.43
CA SER A 231 33.16 -9.02 -16.90
C SER A 231 32.16 -10.09 -17.36
N ASN A 232 32.66 -11.19 -17.93
CA ASN A 232 31.84 -12.36 -18.29
C ASN A 232 31.43 -13.22 -17.07
N GLU A 233 31.81 -12.80 -15.86
CA GLU A 233 31.41 -13.44 -14.60
C GLU A 233 30.03 -12.99 -14.12
N TRP A 234 29.43 -12.00 -14.79
CA TRP A 234 28.17 -11.37 -14.40
C TRP A 234 27.14 -11.44 -15.51
N GLN A 235 25.89 -11.53 -15.07
CA GLN A 235 24.69 -11.34 -15.88
C GLN A 235 23.79 -10.31 -15.20
N TYR A 236 22.87 -9.72 -15.96
CA TYR A 236 22.10 -8.57 -15.51
C TYR A 236 20.60 -8.78 -15.61
N ALA A 237 19.87 -8.18 -14.68
CA ALA A 237 18.42 -8.10 -14.71
C ALA A 237 17.96 -6.66 -14.45
N VAL A 238 16.84 -6.30 -15.04
CA VAL A 238 16.14 -5.04 -14.78
C VAL A 238 14.69 -5.35 -14.45
N CYS A 239 14.19 -4.84 -13.32
CA CYS A 239 12.78 -4.91 -12.96
C CYS A 239 12.15 -3.52 -13.05
N VAL A 240 10.85 -3.46 -13.32
CA VAL A 240 10.10 -2.22 -13.14
C VAL A 240 9.69 -2.07 -11.69
N VAL A 241 9.80 -0.86 -11.15
CA VAL A 241 9.35 -0.48 -9.81
C VAL A 241 8.34 0.65 -9.93
N ASP A 242 7.09 0.43 -9.52
CA ASP A 242 6.05 1.46 -9.61
C ASP A 242 6.24 2.59 -8.59
N ARG A 243 5.27 3.52 -8.57
CA ARG A 243 5.29 4.68 -7.68
C ARG A 243 5.02 4.35 -6.21
N VAL A 244 4.34 3.23 -5.93
CA VAL A 244 4.02 2.81 -4.56
C VAL A 244 5.08 1.84 -4.00
N GLY A 245 6.03 1.39 -4.82
CA GLY A 245 7.19 0.60 -4.45
C GLY A 245 7.06 -0.89 -4.78
N ASN A 246 6.05 -1.32 -5.55
CA ASN A 246 5.99 -2.70 -6.01
C ASN A 246 7.08 -2.92 -7.07
N GLU A 247 7.86 -3.98 -6.88
CA GLU A 247 8.86 -4.42 -7.83
C GLU A 247 8.35 -5.65 -8.59
N TYR A 248 8.24 -5.51 -9.91
CA TYR A 248 7.70 -6.53 -10.80
C TYR A 248 8.75 -7.59 -11.20
N GLU A 249 8.35 -8.47 -12.12
CA GLU A 249 9.20 -9.54 -12.63
C GLU A 249 10.43 -8.99 -13.37
N PRO A 250 11.59 -9.66 -13.22
CA PRO A 250 12.83 -9.25 -13.87
C PRO A 250 12.84 -9.58 -15.36
N VAL A 251 13.52 -8.73 -16.14
CA VAL A 251 13.97 -9.05 -17.49
C VAL A 251 15.47 -9.29 -17.46
N PHE A 252 15.90 -10.50 -17.80
CA PHE A 252 17.32 -10.85 -17.90
C PHE A 252 17.89 -10.45 -19.26
N LEU A 253 19.11 -9.93 -19.28
CA LEU A 253 19.81 -9.61 -20.53
C LEU A 253 19.90 -10.86 -21.43
N GLY A 254 19.52 -10.74 -22.70
CA GLY A 254 19.52 -11.84 -23.66
C GLY A 254 18.27 -12.72 -23.64
N SER A 255 17.29 -12.44 -22.77
CA SER A 255 16.00 -13.15 -22.76
C SER A 255 15.23 -12.95 -24.07
N SER A 256 14.67 -14.05 -24.60
CA SER A 256 13.72 -14.01 -25.71
C SER A 256 12.30 -14.12 -25.18
N LEU A 257 11.74 -13.00 -24.72
CA LEU A 257 10.36 -12.91 -24.24
C LEU A 257 9.39 -12.92 -25.42
N LYS A 258 8.29 -13.69 -25.29
CA LYS A 258 7.20 -13.70 -26.28
C LYS A 258 6.05 -12.81 -25.79
N ALA A 259 5.36 -12.15 -26.72
CA ALA A 259 4.13 -11.43 -26.41
C ALA A 259 2.94 -12.39 -26.40
N LEU A 260 2.11 -12.32 -25.36
CA LEU A 260 0.82 -12.98 -25.33
C LEU A 260 -0.19 -12.25 -26.23
N GLY A 261 -1.21 -12.99 -26.68
CA GLY A 261 -2.36 -12.38 -27.36
C GLY A 261 -3.15 -11.47 -26.43
N THR A 262 -3.89 -10.52 -27.00
CA THR A 262 -4.75 -9.62 -26.22
C THR A 262 -6.06 -10.32 -25.85
N PRO A 263 -6.51 -10.30 -24.57
CA PRO A 263 -7.83 -10.81 -24.21
C PRO A 263 -8.92 -10.04 -24.97
N ALA A 264 -9.76 -10.74 -25.72
CA ALA A 264 -10.92 -10.13 -26.36
C ALA A 264 -12.09 -10.13 -25.37
N LEU A 265 -12.58 -8.95 -24.99
CA LEU A 265 -13.61 -8.84 -23.95
C LEU A 265 -14.99 -9.26 -24.50
N ILE A 266 -15.72 -10.05 -23.71
CA ILE A 266 -17.08 -10.49 -24.02
C ILE A 266 -18.06 -9.52 -23.37
N GLY A 267 -17.98 -9.33 -22.05
CA GLY A 267 -18.89 -8.46 -21.30
C GLY A 267 -18.30 -7.95 -19.99
N PRO A 268 -18.83 -6.84 -19.43
CA PRO A 268 -19.92 -6.01 -19.98
C PRO A 268 -19.57 -5.29 -21.28
N ALA A 269 -20.59 -4.84 -22.02
CA ALA A 269 -20.38 -4.03 -23.22
C ALA A 269 -19.76 -2.68 -22.87
N ASN A 270 -19.07 -2.05 -23.83
CA ASN A 270 -18.57 -0.70 -23.64
C ASN A 270 -19.74 0.28 -23.39
N GLU A 271 -19.56 1.18 -22.43
CA GLU A 271 -20.55 2.18 -21.98
C GLU A 271 -21.84 1.56 -21.38
N ALA A 272 -21.80 0.28 -20.99
CA ALA A 272 -22.95 -0.37 -20.38
C ALA A 272 -23.28 0.22 -19.01
N THR A 273 -24.56 0.51 -18.78
CA THR A 273 -25.12 0.73 -17.44
C THR A 273 -25.67 -0.59 -16.93
N ILE A 274 -25.19 -1.09 -15.78
CA ILE A 274 -25.42 -2.47 -15.36
C ILE A 274 -25.65 -2.61 -13.86
N ASP A 275 -26.68 -3.36 -13.48
CA ASP A 275 -26.99 -3.68 -12.08
C ASP A 275 -26.08 -4.79 -11.54
N MET A 276 -25.76 -4.71 -10.25
CA MET A 276 -25.11 -5.81 -9.53
C MET A 276 -26.09 -6.96 -9.19
N PRO A 277 -25.62 -8.22 -9.16
CA PRO A 277 -24.28 -8.67 -9.55
C PRO A 277 -24.14 -8.81 -11.07
N PHE A 278 -22.94 -8.58 -11.58
CA PHE A 278 -22.58 -8.89 -12.97
C PHE A 278 -21.19 -9.54 -13.04
N THR A 279 -20.82 -10.03 -14.23
CA THR A 279 -19.57 -10.76 -14.45
C THR A 279 -18.79 -10.12 -15.58
N PHE A 280 -17.51 -9.83 -15.32
CA PHE A 280 -16.52 -9.54 -16.35
C PHE A 280 -16.14 -10.84 -17.05
N SER A 281 -16.11 -10.85 -18.38
CA SER A 281 -15.82 -12.04 -19.17
C SER A 281 -15.03 -11.72 -20.43
N TRP A 282 -14.14 -12.62 -20.83
CA TRP A 282 -13.25 -12.47 -21.98
C TRP A 282 -12.93 -13.83 -22.61
N HIS A 283 -12.39 -13.81 -23.83
CA HIS A 283 -11.92 -15.04 -24.48
C HIS A 283 -10.55 -15.47 -23.94
N LYS A 284 -10.36 -16.80 -23.85
CA LYS A 284 -9.09 -17.40 -23.45
C LYS A 284 -7.96 -17.01 -24.42
N VAL A 285 -6.86 -16.52 -23.86
CA VAL A 285 -5.59 -16.28 -24.56
C VAL A 285 -4.73 -17.54 -24.49
N LYS A 286 -4.16 -17.94 -25.63
CA LYS A 286 -3.23 -19.07 -25.71
C LYS A 286 -1.97 -18.77 -24.90
N ASP A 287 -1.47 -19.78 -24.18
CA ASP A 287 -0.26 -19.73 -23.36
C ASP A 287 -0.32 -18.78 -22.14
N ALA A 288 -1.48 -18.19 -21.84
CA ALA A 288 -1.68 -17.41 -20.62
C ALA A 288 -1.95 -18.33 -19.42
N ALA A 289 -1.19 -18.16 -18.32
CA ALA A 289 -1.41 -18.86 -17.06
C ALA A 289 -2.54 -18.24 -16.23
N ASN A 290 -2.67 -16.91 -16.27
CA ASN A 290 -3.67 -16.17 -15.50
C ASN A 290 -4.06 -14.85 -16.18
N TYR A 291 -5.07 -14.22 -15.62
CA TYR A 291 -5.58 -12.92 -16.03
C TYR A 291 -5.66 -11.98 -14.84
N VAL A 292 -5.37 -10.70 -15.09
CA VAL A 292 -5.54 -9.61 -14.14
C VAL A 292 -6.61 -8.67 -14.67
N VAL A 293 -7.75 -8.62 -13.98
CA VAL A 293 -8.81 -7.64 -14.24
C VAL A 293 -8.46 -6.38 -13.46
N GLU A 294 -8.40 -5.24 -14.15
CA GLU A 294 -8.08 -3.95 -13.55
C GLU A 294 -9.28 -3.01 -13.66
N ILE A 295 -9.61 -2.34 -12.54
CA ILE A 295 -10.62 -1.27 -12.49
C ILE A 295 -9.91 0.06 -12.26
N SER A 296 -10.30 1.08 -13.01
CA SER A 296 -9.75 2.42 -12.93
C SER A 296 -10.86 3.48 -12.94
N ASN A 297 -10.54 4.62 -12.34
CA ASN A 297 -11.38 5.82 -12.39
C ASN A 297 -10.99 6.77 -13.54
N ASP A 298 -9.94 6.46 -14.31
CA ASP A 298 -9.49 7.25 -15.46
C ASP A 298 -9.30 6.40 -16.71
N ALA A 299 -9.56 7.01 -17.86
CA ALA A 299 -9.52 6.33 -19.16
C ALA A 299 -8.10 5.93 -19.58
N ASP A 300 -7.08 6.59 -19.02
CA ASP A 300 -5.66 6.33 -19.30
C ASP A 300 -5.03 5.32 -18.32
N PHE A 301 -5.79 4.80 -17.35
CA PHE A 301 -5.30 3.91 -16.29
C PHE A 301 -4.14 4.52 -15.48
N GLY A 302 -4.10 5.85 -15.36
CA GLY A 302 -3.23 6.57 -14.43
C GLY A 302 -3.55 6.27 -12.95
N ASN A 303 -4.78 5.86 -12.64
CA ASN A 303 -5.24 5.49 -11.31
C ASN A 303 -6.05 4.18 -11.33
N VAL A 304 -5.35 3.05 -11.28
CA VAL A 304 -5.97 1.74 -11.05
C VAL A 304 -6.39 1.66 -9.58
N VAL A 305 -7.69 1.52 -9.34
CA VAL A 305 -8.27 1.48 -7.98
C VAL A 305 -8.36 0.08 -7.42
N GLU A 306 -8.47 -0.93 -8.28
CA GLU A 306 -8.61 -2.32 -7.83
C GLU A 306 -8.11 -3.30 -8.89
N ARG A 307 -7.63 -4.45 -8.43
CA ARG A 307 -7.21 -5.57 -9.27
C ARG A 307 -7.72 -6.88 -8.72
N TYR A 308 -8.03 -7.78 -9.64
CA TYR A 308 -8.37 -9.16 -9.31
C TYR A 308 -7.64 -10.11 -10.26
N THR A 309 -6.87 -11.04 -9.71
CA THR A 309 -6.16 -12.06 -10.47
C THR A 309 -6.94 -13.37 -10.43
N THR A 310 -7.15 -13.98 -11.60
CA THR A 310 -7.85 -15.26 -11.75
C THR A 310 -7.21 -16.12 -12.83
N THR A 311 -7.34 -17.44 -12.71
CA THR A 311 -6.97 -18.39 -13.78
C THR A 311 -8.15 -18.67 -14.73
N ASP A 312 -9.35 -18.23 -14.37
CA ASP A 312 -10.55 -18.34 -15.19
C ASP A 312 -10.62 -17.19 -16.23
N THR A 313 -11.58 -17.29 -17.13
CA THR A 313 -11.93 -16.28 -18.14
C THR A 313 -13.11 -15.39 -17.72
N ILE A 314 -13.46 -15.46 -16.42
CA ILE A 314 -14.50 -14.67 -15.80
C ILE A 314 -14.06 -14.13 -14.43
N ALA A 315 -14.62 -12.98 -14.05
CA ALA A 315 -14.51 -12.44 -12.70
C ALA A 315 -15.85 -11.82 -12.28
N SER A 316 -16.37 -12.22 -11.12
CA SER A 316 -17.57 -11.61 -10.55
C SER A 316 -17.27 -10.19 -10.08
N ALA A 317 -18.17 -9.25 -10.38
CA ALA A 317 -18.08 -7.88 -9.90
C ALA A 317 -18.13 -7.78 -8.35
N LEU A 318 -18.60 -8.83 -7.66
CA LEU A 318 -18.57 -8.93 -6.19
C LEU A 318 -17.15 -9.07 -5.61
N GLN A 319 -16.16 -9.37 -6.44
CA GLN A 319 -14.75 -9.39 -6.03
C GLN A 319 -14.16 -7.98 -5.92
N PHE A 320 -14.91 -6.94 -6.33
CA PHE A 320 -14.44 -5.57 -6.41
C PHE A 320 -15.19 -4.68 -5.41
N SER A 321 -14.47 -4.20 -4.41
CA SER A 321 -14.94 -3.31 -3.35
C SER A 321 -14.91 -1.83 -3.72
N GLN A 322 -14.15 -1.46 -4.76
CA GLN A 322 -13.92 -0.07 -5.18
C GLN A 322 -14.79 0.36 -6.36
N LEU A 323 -15.73 -0.48 -6.79
CA LEU A 323 -16.75 -0.08 -7.76
C LEU A 323 -17.59 1.07 -7.17
N ARG A 324 -18.07 1.97 -8.03
CA ARG A 324 -18.82 3.16 -7.61
C ARG A 324 -20.19 3.22 -8.29
N HIS A 325 -21.21 3.45 -7.47
CA HIS A 325 -22.59 3.58 -7.92
C HIS A 325 -22.73 4.77 -8.89
N GLU A 326 -23.37 4.52 -10.04
CA GLU A 326 -23.72 5.50 -11.07
C GLU A 326 -22.56 6.42 -11.49
N THR A 327 -21.33 5.87 -11.47
CA THR A 327 -20.11 6.59 -11.85
C THR A 327 -19.41 5.85 -12.97
N ASN A 328 -18.90 6.58 -13.97
CA ASN A 328 -18.08 5.99 -15.03
C ASN A 328 -16.84 5.33 -14.43
N GLN A 329 -16.66 4.04 -14.71
CA GLN A 329 -15.46 3.29 -14.38
C GLN A 329 -14.92 2.59 -15.61
N TYR A 330 -13.60 2.50 -15.69
CA TYR A 330 -12.88 1.90 -16.80
C TYR A 330 -12.33 0.56 -16.38
N TRP A 331 -12.42 -0.44 -17.24
CA TRP A 331 -11.89 -1.75 -16.97
C TRP A 331 -11.17 -2.35 -18.19
N ARG A 332 -10.21 -3.21 -17.90
CA ARG A 332 -9.46 -3.98 -18.89
C ARG A 332 -8.97 -5.29 -18.27
N VAL A 333 -8.49 -6.19 -19.12
CA VAL A 333 -7.94 -7.49 -18.72
C VAL A 333 -6.54 -7.64 -19.29
N GLN A 334 -5.60 -8.06 -18.45
CA GLN A 334 -4.25 -8.46 -18.86
C GLN A 334 -4.14 -9.98 -18.85
N ALA A 335 -3.72 -10.61 -19.93
CA ALA A 335 -3.29 -12.02 -19.95
C ALA A 335 -1.81 -12.07 -19.60
N CYS A 336 -1.44 -12.88 -18.61
CA CYS A 336 -0.07 -12.94 -18.09
C CYS A 336 0.47 -14.37 -17.96
N GLU A 337 1.78 -14.49 -18.18
CA GLU A 337 2.59 -15.70 -18.04
C GLU A 337 4.01 -15.28 -17.69
N ALA A 338 4.71 -16.12 -16.91
CA ALA A 338 6.12 -15.92 -16.62
C ALA A 338 6.94 -15.86 -17.91
N ASN A 339 7.93 -14.98 -17.96
CA ASN A 339 8.79 -14.78 -19.14
C ASN A 339 8.01 -14.41 -20.43
N HIS A 340 6.86 -13.77 -20.31
CA HIS A 340 6.10 -13.23 -21.43
C HIS A 340 5.75 -11.75 -21.21
N TYR A 341 5.59 -11.00 -22.31
CA TYR A 341 4.91 -9.72 -22.26
C TYR A 341 3.41 -9.98 -22.15
N CYS A 342 2.77 -9.43 -21.11
CA CYS A 342 1.33 -9.57 -20.94
C CYS A 342 0.58 -8.94 -22.13
N GLY A 343 -0.45 -9.63 -22.60
CA GLY A 343 -1.38 -9.09 -23.59
C GLY A 343 -2.46 -8.28 -22.89
N VAL A 344 -2.69 -7.04 -23.31
CA VAL A 344 -3.66 -6.13 -22.69
C VAL A 344 -4.86 -5.97 -23.62
N SER A 345 -6.07 -6.15 -23.10
CA SER A 345 -7.32 -5.94 -23.86
C SER A 345 -7.51 -4.48 -24.26
N GLU A 346 -8.54 -4.22 -25.08
CA GLU A 346 -9.11 -2.88 -25.13
C GLU A 346 -9.62 -2.42 -23.75
N ILE A 347 -9.77 -1.11 -23.59
CA ILE A 347 -10.42 -0.52 -22.42
C ILE A 347 -11.91 -0.40 -22.69
N ARG A 348 -12.74 -0.77 -21.72
CA ARG A 348 -14.18 -0.51 -21.75
C ARG A 348 -14.60 0.34 -20.56
N THR A 349 -15.59 1.18 -20.77
CA THR A 349 -16.27 1.95 -19.73
C THR A 349 -17.54 1.24 -19.29
N ILE A 350 -17.88 1.30 -18.02
CA ILE A 350 -19.15 0.85 -17.45
C ILE A 350 -19.68 1.87 -16.45
N VAL A 351 -20.98 1.84 -16.21
CA VAL A 351 -21.67 2.60 -15.15
C VAL A 351 -22.35 1.58 -14.22
N PRO A 352 -21.67 1.12 -13.17
CA PRO A 352 -22.23 0.14 -12.25
C PRO A 352 -23.37 0.75 -11.43
N LYS A 353 -24.42 -0.03 -11.24
CA LYS A 353 -25.51 0.29 -10.33
C LYS A 353 -25.45 -0.68 -9.15
N LEU A 354 -24.88 -0.16 -8.07
CA LEU A 354 -24.63 -0.90 -6.84
C LEU A 354 -25.79 -0.74 -5.86
N LEU A 355 -25.95 -1.71 -4.96
CA LEU A 355 -26.80 -1.55 -3.78
C LEU A 355 -26.22 -0.41 -2.95
N THR A 356 -26.94 0.72 -2.86
CA THR A 356 -26.40 1.96 -2.28
C THR A 356 -27.50 2.69 -1.55
N VAL A 357 -27.23 3.06 -0.29
CA VAL A 357 -28.13 3.93 0.48
C VAL A 357 -28.21 5.28 -0.21
N THR A 358 -29.43 5.72 -0.49
CA THR A 358 -29.71 7.03 -1.08
C THR A 358 -30.34 7.99 -0.08
N TYR A 359 -30.90 7.48 1.02
CA TYR A 359 -31.38 8.29 2.12
C TYR A 359 -31.38 7.51 3.45
N PRO A 360 -30.90 8.09 4.56
CA PRO A 360 -30.18 9.36 4.64
C PRO A 360 -28.86 9.33 3.85
N ALA A 361 -28.39 10.49 3.41
CA ALA A 361 -27.09 10.60 2.77
C ALA A 361 -25.97 10.33 3.80
N ASP A 362 -24.81 9.87 3.32
CA ASP A 362 -23.65 9.67 4.18
C ASP A 362 -23.22 11.01 4.80
N GLY A 363 -23.08 11.03 6.13
CA GLY A 363 -22.81 12.23 6.91
C GLY A 363 -23.97 13.23 7.03
N GLU A 364 -25.20 12.85 6.67
CA GLU A 364 -26.38 13.71 6.89
C GLU A 364 -26.63 13.91 8.39
N GLU A 365 -26.70 15.17 8.81
CA GLU A 365 -27.00 15.58 10.18
C GLU A 365 -28.49 15.92 10.33
N GLU A 366 -28.97 15.99 11.57
CA GLU A 366 -30.36 16.39 11.90
C GLU A 366 -31.45 15.49 11.29
N VAL A 367 -31.13 14.23 10.99
CA VAL A 367 -32.10 13.23 10.55
C VAL A 367 -33.05 12.88 11.70
N ALA A 368 -34.36 12.96 11.45
CA ALA A 368 -35.38 12.54 12.41
C ALA A 368 -35.24 11.05 12.76
N PRO A 369 -35.49 10.62 14.01
CA PRO A 369 -35.36 9.22 14.42
C PRO A 369 -36.38 8.29 13.72
N ASP A 370 -37.47 8.83 13.20
CA ASP A 370 -38.53 8.17 12.44
C ASP A 370 -38.47 8.54 10.94
N PHE A 371 -37.47 8.01 10.24
CA PHE A 371 -37.27 8.28 8.82
C PHE A 371 -37.61 7.05 7.96
N THR A 372 -37.77 7.26 6.65
CA THR A 372 -37.89 6.15 5.68
C THR A 372 -36.57 5.98 4.96
N ALA A 373 -35.80 4.97 5.35
CA ALA A 373 -34.55 4.63 4.68
C ALA A 373 -34.81 4.29 3.21
N LYS A 374 -33.98 4.78 2.30
CA LYS A 374 -34.05 4.48 0.86
C LYS A 374 -32.72 4.02 0.33
N TRP A 375 -32.74 3.10 -0.63
CA TRP A 375 -31.56 2.64 -1.34
C TRP A 375 -31.88 2.35 -2.80
N TYR A 376 -30.83 2.35 -3.62
CA TYR A 376 -30.93 1.85 -4.98
C TYR A 376 -31.19 0.33 -4.96
N ASN A 377 -32.35 -0.08 -5.46
CA ASN A 377 -32.68 -1.48 -5.61
C ASN A 377 -32.06 -2.03 -6.90
N VAL A 378 -31.00 -2.82 -6.76
CA VAL A 378 -30.40 -3.55 -7.88
C VAL A 378 -31.42 -4.60 -8.33
N ASN A 379 -31.83 -4.60 -9.61
CA ASN A 379 -32.93 -5.37 -10.21
C ASN A 379 -33.05 -6.83 -9.71
N SER A 380 -33.57 -7.00 -8.49
CA SER A 380 -33.60 -8.24 -7.73
C SER A 380 -34.96 -8.36 -7.07
N THR A 381 -35.47 -9.57 -7.02
CA THR A 381 -36.71 -9.90 -6.30
C THR A 381 -36.46 -10.19 -4.83
N ASN A 382 -35.21 -10.17 -4.37
CA ASN A 382 -34.83 -10.53 -3.01
C ASN A 382 -35.06 -9.36 -2.05
N GLU A 383 -35.41 -9.67 -0.80
CA GLU A 383 -35.51 -8.67 0.25
C GLU A 383 -34.12 -8.20 0.69
N ALA A 384 -33.91 -6.88 0.64
CA ALA A 384 -32.75 -6.27 1.26
C ALA A 384 -32.98 -6.15 2.78
N THR A 385 -31.92 -6.40 3.56
CA THR A 385 -31.90 -6.19 5.00
C THR A 385 -31.24 -4.85 5.31
N VAL A 386 -31.95 -3.97 6.00
CA VAL A 386 -31.42 -2.73 6.56
C VAL A 386 -30.98 -3.00 7.99
N GLU A 387 -29.79 -2.52 8.36
CA GLU A 387 -29.29 -2.52 9.73
C GLU A 387 -28.79 -1.13 10.10
N ILE A 388 -29.10 -0.70 11.32
CA ILE A 388 -28.64 0.54 11.92
C ILE A 388 -27.95 0.21 13.24
N ALA A 389 -26.75 0.72 13.45
CA ALA A 389 -25.91 0.51 14.63
C ALA A 389 -25.41 1.84 15.21
N ASP A 390 -24.95 1.85 16.47
CA ASP A 390 -24.25 3.01 17.06
C ASP A 390 -22.72 2.94 16.88
N ASP A 391 -22.23 1.88 16.24
CA ASP A 391 -20.83 1.65 15.92
C ASP A 391 -20.61 1.25 14.46
N GLU A 392 -19.49 1.69 13.89
CA GLU A 392 -19.13 1.45 12.48
C GLU A 392 -18.89 -0.05 12.18
N ALA A 393 -18.54 -0.84 13.20
CA ALA A 393 -18.32 -2.27 13.06
C ALA A 393 -19.61 -3.10 13.16
N PHE A 394 -20.77 -2.44 13.32
CA PHE A 394 -22.09 -3.06 13.45
C PHE A 394 -22.12 -4.16 14.53
N GLN A 395 -21.45 -3.93 15.66
CA GLN A 395 -21.45 -4.84 16.80
C GLN A 395 -22.70 -4.67 17.67
N ASN A 396 -23.24 -3.45 17.73
CA ASN A 396 -24.44 -3.12 18.49
C ASN A 396 -25.53 -2.59 17.55
N ILE A 397 -26.38 -3.52 17.10
CA ILE A 397 -27.49 -3.22 16.20
C ILE A 397 -28.66 -2.60 16.98
N LEU A 398 -29.00 -1.35 16.64
CA LEU A 398 -30.15 -0.63 17.17
C LEU A 398 -31.46 -1.05 16.47
N TYR A 399 -31.40 -1.24 15.14
CA TYR A 399 -32.55 -1.63 14.34
C TYR A 399 -32.17 -2.56 13.20
N THR A 400 -33.05 -3.52 12.90
CA THR A 400 -32.98 -4.35 11.69
C THR A 400 -34.36 -4.55 11.09
N GLY A 401 -34.46 -4.52 9.77
CA GLY A 401 -35.69 -4.81 9.04
C GLY A 401 -35.40 -5.21 7.60
N LYS A 402 -36.45 -5.65 6.90
CA LYS A 402 -36.36 -6.16 5.52
C LYS A 402 -37.37 -5.49 4.61
N SER A 403 -36.99 -5.28 3.36
CA SER A 403 -37.89 -4.78 2.32
C SER A 403 -37.41 -5.15 0.93
N ALA A 404 -38.35 -5.40 0.03
CA ALA A 404 -38.10 -5.62 -1.39
C ALA A 404 -38.35 -4.37 -2.26
N THR A 405 -38.85 -3.26 -1.68
CA THR A 405 -39.32 -2.10 -2.47
C THR A 405 -38.26 -1.02 -2.67
N GLY A 406 -37.07 -1.16 -2.06
CA GLY A 406 -36.04 -0.11 -2.07
C GLY A 406 -36.21 0.94 -0.98
N GLU A 407 -37.20 0.77 -0.10
CA GLU A 407 -37.45 1.64 1.04
C GLU A 407 -37.93 0.87 2.28
N LEU A 408 -37.60 1.38 3.47
CA LEU A 408 -38.04 0.83 4.75
C LEU A 408 -38.29 1.95 5.75
N ALA A 409 -39.52 2.02 6.26
CA ALA A 409 -39.88 2.95 7.33
C ALA A 409 -39.27 2.49 8.65
N ILE A 410 -38.48 3.36 9.27
CA ILE A 410 -37.92 3.16 10.61
C ILE A 410 -38.94 3.72 11.61
N PRO A 411 -39.52 2.88 12.48
CA PRO A 411 -40.55 3.33 13.40
C PRO A 411 -40.01 4.28 14.46
N ASP A 412 -40.85 5.22 14.88
CA ASP A 412 -40.58 6.07 16.05
C ASP A 412 -40.27 5.23 17.30
N GLY A 413 -39.40 5.76 18.16
CA GLY A 413 -38.92 5.11 19.39
C GLY A 413 -37.93 3.95 19.19
N LYS A 414 -37.45 3.71 17.95
CA LYS A 414 -36.37 2.73 17.69
C LYS A 414 -34.98 3.32 17.73
N LEU A 415 -34.84 4.61 17.46
CA LEU A 415 -33.57 5.34 17.47
C LEU A 415 -33.68 6.51 18.44
N GLU A 416 -32.61 6.76 19.20
CA GLU A 416 -32.52 7.92 20.08
C GLU A 416 -32.06 9.16 19.29
N SER A 417 -32.43 10.35 19.76
CA SER A 417 -31.94 11.60 19.19
C SER A 417 -30.56 11.97 19.74
N GLY A 418 -29.74 12.63 18.93
CA GLY A 418 -28.42 13.15 19.36
C GLY A 418 -27.29 12.12 19.39
N ILE A 419 -27.51 10.94 18.79
CA ILE A 419 -26.48 9.91 18.59
C ILE A 419 -26.03 9.87 17.13
N THR A 420 -24.81 9.40 16.89
CA THR A 420 -24.34 9.04 15.55
C THR A 420 -24.70 7.58 15.28
N CYS A 421 -25.38 7.32 14.16
CA CYS A 421 -25.75 5.99 13.73
C CYS A 421 -25.04 5.62 12.42
N TYR A 422 -24.73 4.34 12.25
CA TYR A 422 -24.19 3.76 11.03
C TYR A 422 -25.26 2.88 10.40
N MET A 423 -25.59 3.12 9.13
CA MET A 423 -26.60 2.35 8.41
C MET A 423 -25.96 1.56 7.26
N ARG A 424 -26.37 0.30 7.10
CA ARG A 424 -26.01 -0.51 5.93
C ARG A 424 -27.22 -1.25 5.37
N VAL A 425 -27.17 -1.52 4.08
CA VAL A 425 -28.14 -2.35 3.37
C VAL A 425 -27.41 -3.56 2.81
N ARG A 426 -27.95 -4.75 3.07
CA ARG A 426 -27.41 -6.02 2.58
C ARG A 426 -28.43 -6.73 1.72
N LEU A 427 -27.98 -7.25 0.60
CA LEU A 427 -28.79 -8.10 -0.27
C LEU A 427 -28.04 -9.41 -0.47
N THR A 428 -28.69 -10.52 -0.14
CA THR A 428 -28.18 -11.85 -0.49
C THR A 428 -28.70 -12.17 -1.88
N VAL A 429 -27.80 -12.45 -2.81
CA VAL A 429 -28.08 -12.94 -4.16
C VAL A 429 -27.57 -14.37 -4.26
N ASP A 430 -28.32 -15.24 -4.95
CA ASP A 430 -28.01 -16.67 -5.08
C ASP A 430 -26.76 -16.95 -5.92
#